data_AF-A0A4Q5RD21-F1
#
_entry.id   AF-A0A4Q5RD21-F1
#
_cell.length_a   1.000
_cell.length_b   1.000
_cell.length_c   1.000
_cell.angle_alpha   90.00
_cell.angle_beta   90.00
_cell.angle_gamma   90.00
#
_symmetry.space_group_name_H-M   'P 1'
#
loop_
_entity.id
_entity.type
_entity.pdbx_description
1 polymer ?
#
loop_
_entity_poly.entity_id
_entity_poly.type
_entity_poly.pdbx_seq_one_letter_code
_entity_poly.pdbx_strand_id
1 'polypeptide(L)'
;MRYLLLFCAFLMTAFLADSAAPGFRPPLAAQWKKIDALLKKDQPATATPLIESLYQQAKQENNAPAHVRALLYKIRLLSAKENDADEKAIALLEADLQTAQFPARPILHSLLAGLYGDYYNQHRYQLYERTQGAAPTADQATPGAADGGTTLATWDAGRLGAAIVRHYYQSVEDEPARQLKTSLADLGALATGGDAEGRALRPTLYDLLTQRAIAGLQNQELYITRPEQQFQNTDPQLFGSAQEFAALKLDAPEADSLNGPVHALRLLQRLTAARLAANNPAALANVDLQRL
;
A
#
# COMPACT_ATOMS: atom_id res chain seq x y z
N MET A 1 29.08 -62.92 32.49
CA MET A 1 28.21 -62.12 33.37
C MET A 1 28.77 -60.70 33.44
N ARG A 2 27.96 -59.72 33.02
CA ARG A 2 27.68 -58.47 33.75
C ARG A 2 28.78 -57.37 33.90
N TYR A 3 28.47 -56.26 33.23
CA TYR A 3 28.66 -54.83 33.55
C TYR A 3 30.08 -54.22 33.44
N LEU A 4 30.38 -53.20 32.62
CA LEU A 4 29.75 -51.88 32.33
C LEU A 4 30.21 -50.79 33.33
N LEU A 5 30.49 -49.59 32.79
CA LEU A 5 30.91 -48.29 33.41
C LEU A 5 32.43 -47.98 33.40
N LEU A 6 32.94 -46.79 33.08
CA LEU A 6 32.51 -45.57 32.35
C LEU A 6 33.67 -44.54 32.45
N PHE A 7 33.66 -43.53 31.57
CA PHE A 7 34.41 -42.24 31.63
C PHE A 7 35.93 -42.29 31.34
N CYS A 8 36.54 -41.43 30.51
CA CYS A 8 36.14 -40.14 29.96
C CYS A 8 37.09 -39.78 28.78
N ALA A 9 36.60 -39.62 27.55
CA ALA A 9 37.38 -39.04 26.44
C ALA A 9 36.60 -37.86 25.87
N PHE A 10 37.09 -36.67 26.17
CA PHE A 10 36.56 -35.37 25.78
C PHE A 10 36.81 -35.15 24.29
N LEU A 11 35.84 -35.48 23.44
CA LEU A 11 35.86 -35.18 22.00
C LEU A 11 35.09 -33.88 21.78
N MET A 12 35.85 -32.79 21.81
CA MET A 12 35.41 -31.44 21.42
C MET A 12 35.21 -31.44 19.90
N THR A 13 34.00 -31.72 19.44
CA THR A 13 33.63 -31.49 18.03
C THR A 13 33.41 -30.00 17.86
N ALA A 14 34.43 -29.31 17.35
CA ALA A 14 34.29 -27.96 16.83
C ALA A 14 33.30 -27.99 15.67
N PHE A 15 32.10 -27.47 15.90
CA PHE A 15 31.22 -27.03 14.82
C PHE A 15 31.94 -25.91 14.07
N LEU A 16 32.55 -26.26 12.94
CA LEU A 16 32.94 -25.27 11.93
C LEU A 16 31.63 -24.68 11.41
N ALA A 17 31.26 -23.51 11.95
CA ALA A 17 30.32 -22.63 11.28
C ALA A 17 30.95 -22.28 9.94
N ASP A 18 30.42 -22.87 8.87
CA ASP A 18 30.77 -22.55 7.49
C ASP A 18 30.36 -21.09 7.24
N SER A 19 31.26 -20.19 7.59
CA SER A 19 31.12 -18.77 7.31
C SER A 19 31.40 -18.61 5.82
N ALA A 20 30.37 -18.85 5.01
CA ALA A 20 30.42 -18.56 3.59
C ALA A 20 30.89 -17.11 3.43
N ALA A 21 32.11 -16.94 2.92
CA ALA A 21 32.65 -15.65 2.56
C ALA A 21 31.63 -14.94 1.64
N PRO A 22 31.42 -13.62 1.76
CA PRO A 22 30.45 -12.94 0.92
C PRO A 22 30.94 -13.01 -0.53
N GLY A 23 30.37 -13.94 -1.30
CA GLY A 23 30.59 -14.02 -2.74
C GLY A 23 30.27 -12.68 -3.39
N PHE A 24 30.98 -12.33 -4.45
CA PHE A 24 30.76 -11.08 -5.19
C PHE A 24 29.28 -10.94 -5.56
N ARG A 25 28.59 -9.99 -4.93
CA ARG A 25 27.21 -9.63 -5.30
C ARG A 25 27.25 -8.43 -6.25
N PRO A 26 26.59 -8.52 -7.41
CA PRO A 26 26.43 -7.37 -8.28
C PRO A 26 25.72 -6.22 -7.54
N PRO A 27 25.99 -4.95 -7.88
CA PRO A 27 25.25 -3.81 -7.34
C PRO A 27 23.74 -3.97 -7.55
N LEU A 28 22.93 -3.50 -6.60
CA LEU A 28 21.47 -3.65 -6.62
C LEU A 28 20.83 -3.18 -7.94
N ALA A 29 21.32 -2.06 -8.49
CA ALA A 29 20.88 -1.54 -9.79
C ALA A 29 21.11 -2.53 -10.95
N ALA A 30 22.22 -3.26 -10.95
CA ALA A 30 22.52 -4.27 -11.96
C ALA A 30 21.60 -5.50 -11.83
N GLN A 31 21.26 -5.89 -10.59
CA GLN A 31 20.32 -6.98 -10.32
C GLN A 31 18.91 -6.63 -10.83
N TRP A 32 18.42 -5.42 -10.55
CA TRP A 32 17.14 -4.94 -11.10
C TRP A 32 17.14 -4.89 -12.62
N LYS A 33 18.21 -4.37 -13.24
CA LYS A 33 18.34 -4.34 -14.71
C LYS A 33 18.28 -5.74 -15.32
N LYS A 34 18.86 -6.74 -14.65
CA LYS A 34 18.78 -8.14 -15.08
C LYS A 34 17.34 -8.65 -14.98
N ILE A 35 16.64 -8.39 -13.88
CA ILE A 35 15.22 -8.75 -13.71
C ILE A 35 14.37 -8.10 -14.81
N ASP A 36 14.53 -6.80 -15.04
CA ASP A 36 13.79 -6.08 -16.09
C ASP A 36 14.05 -6.67 -17.48
N ALA A 37 15.30 -7.01 -17.79
CA ALA A 37 15.65 -7.64 -19.06
C ALA A 37 15.05 -9.04 -19.23
N LEU A 38 14.94 -9.83 -18.15
CA LEU A 38 14.28 -11.14 -18.17
C LEU A 38 12.77 -10.99 -18.37
N LEU A 39 12.13 -10.07 -17.65
CA LEU A 39 10.69 -9.82 -17.78
C LEU A 39 10.32 -9.27 -19.16
N LYS A 40 11.17 -8.43 -19.77
CA LYS A 40 10.97 -7.94 -21.14
C LYS A 40 11.09 -9.04 -22.21
N LYS A 41 11.75 -10.15 -21.89
CA LYS A 41 11.89 -11.33 -22.77
C LYS A 41 10.87 -12.43 -22.45
N ASP A 42 9.84 -12.13 -21.67
CA ASP A 42 8.84 -13.08 -21.19
C ASP A 42 9.47 -14.29 -20.47
N GLN A 43 10.49 -14.04 -19.63
CA GLN A 43 11.15 -15.06 -18.81
C GLN A 43 10.85 -14.90 -17.31
N PRO A 44 9.58 -14.91 -16.87
CA PRO A 44 9.22 -14.72 -15.46
C PRO A 44 9.73 -15.86 -14.58
N ALA A 45 9.81 -17.09 -15.08
CA ALA A 45 10.34 -18.23 -14.33
C ALA A 45 11.79 -18.01 -13.87
N THR A 46 12.63 -17.40 -14.73
CA THR A 46 14.02 -17.06 -14.42
C THR A 46 14.14 -15.83 -13.53
N ALA A 47 13.20 -14.87 -13.66
CA ALA A 47 13.19 -13.65 -12.85
C ALA A 47 12.71 -13.90 -11.41
N THR A 48 11.76 -14.83 -11.21
CA THR A 48 11.12 -15.13 -9.92
C THR A 48 12.13 -15.40 -8.78
N PRO A 49 13.09 -16.33 -8.90
CA PRO A 49 14.05 -16.58 -7.82
C PRO A 49 14.97 -15.39 -7.52
N LEU A 50 15.27 -14.54 -8.52
CA LEU A 50 16.05 -13.33 -8.32
C LEU A 50 15.27 -12.28 -7.53
N ILE A 51 13.98 -12.11 -7.84
CA ILE A 51 13.08 -11.22 -7.11
C ILE A 51 12.90 -11.71 -5.67
N GLU A 52 12.73 -13.02 -5.46
CA GLU A 52 12.60 -13.60 -4.11
C GLU A 52 13.86 -13.37 -3.27
N SER A 53 15.04 -13.60 -3.85
CA SER A 53 16.30 -13.31 -3.17
C SER A 53 16.42 -11.85 -2.75
N LEU A 54 16.04 -10.91 -3.62
CA LEU A 54 16.06 -9.48 -3.31
C LEU A 54 15.03 -9.09 -2.26
N TYR A 55 13.85 -9.71 -2.28
CA TYR A 55 12.81 -9.51 -1.29
C TYR A 55 13.29 -9.92 0.12
N GLN A 56 13.84 -11.13 0.26
CA GLN A 56 14.36 -11.62 1.55
C GLN A 56 15.54 -10.78 2.05
N GLN A 57 16.47 -10.44 1.15
CA GLN A 57 17.60 -9.58 1.47
C GLN A 57 17.13 -8.20 1.95
N ALA A 58 16.17 -7.58 1.25
CA ALA A 58 15.68 -6.26 1.61
C ALA A 58 15.00 -6.24 2.98
N LYS A 59 14.30 -7.32 3.36
CA LYS A 59 13.74 -7.47 4.71
C LYS A 59 14.82 -7.60 5.77
N GLN A 60 15.86 -8.39 5.52
CA GLN A 60 16.99 -8.56 6.46
C GLN A 60 17.79 -7.26 6.64
N GLU A 61 17.96 -6.50 5.57
CA GLU A 61 18.73 -5.24 5.57
C GLU A 61 17.89 -4.02 5.95
N ASN A 62 16.59 -4.19 6.25
CA ASN A 62 15.63 -3.10 6.47
C ASN A 62 15.64 -2.05 5.33
N ASN A 63 15.84 -2.51 4.09
CA ASN A 63 15.90 -1.67 2.91
C ASN A 63 14.49 -1.49 2.32
N ALA A 64 13.74 -0.52 2.85
CA ALA A 64 12.37 -0.25 2.43
C ALA A 64 12.20 -0.03 0.91
N PRO A 65 13.06 0.76 0.21
CA PRO A 65 13.00 0.88 -1.25
C PRO A 65 13.14 -0.42 -2.02
N ALA A 66 14.09 -1.27 -1.63
CA ALA A 66 14.25 -2.57 -2.28
C ALA A 66 13.09 -3.52 -1.95
N HIS A 67 12.59 -3.49 -0.71
CA HIS A 67 11.51 -4.35 -0.23
C HIS A 67 10.20 -4.07 -0.96
N VAL A 68 9.75 -2.81 -0.98
CA VAL A 68 8.52 -2.42 -1.69
C VAL A 68 8.66 -2.68 -3.20
N ARG A 69 9.82 -2.40 -3.80
CA ARG A 69 10.05 -2.71 -5.22
C ARG A 69 9.95 -4.21 -5.51
N ALA A 70 10.52 -5.05 -4.65
CA ALA A 70 10.41 -6.50 -4.81
C ALA A 70 8.96 -6.98 -4.70
N LEU A 71 8.18 -6.42 -3.77
CA LEU A 71 6.74 -6.67 -3.65
C LEU A 71 5.97 -6.31 -4.93
N LEU A 72 6.25 -5.14 -5.53
CA LEU A 72 5.62 -4.75 -6.79
C LEU A 72 5.95 -5.72 -7.94
N TYR A 73 7.18 -6.23 -8.03
CA TYR A 73 7.49 -7.29 -9.00
C TYR A 73 6.77 -8.60 -8.69
N LYS A 74 6.68 -9.00 -7.41
CA LYS A 74 5.94 -10.21 -7.01
C LYS A 74 4.46 -10.09 -7.41
N ILE A 75 3.82 -8.96 -7.15
CA ILE A 75 2.44 -8.67 -7.58
C ILE A 75 2.32 -8.77 -9.10
N ARG A 76 3.22 -8.13 -9.86
CA ARG A 76 3.23 -8.21 -11.33
C ARG A 76 3.35 -9.65 -11.84
N LEU A 77 4.10 -10.50 -11.15
CA LEU A 77 4.25 -11.91 -11.52
C LEU A 77 3.00 -12.74 -11.23
N LEU A 78 2.23 -12.41 -10.18
CA LEU A 78 0.94 -13.04 -9.88
C LEU A 78 -0.06 -12.77 -11.01
N SER A 79 -0.18 -11.50 -11.44
CA SER A 79 -1.09 -11.10 -12.53
C SER A 79 -0.79 -11.78 -13.87
N ALA A 80 0.44 -12.28 -14.08
CA ALA A 80 0.85 -12.91 -15.32
C ALA A 80 0.58 -14.43 -15.38
N LYS A 81 0.26 -15.07 -14.25
CA LYS A 81 0.29 -16.54 -14.13
C LYS A 81 -0.94 -17.17 -13.49
N GLU A 82 -1.67 -16.43 -12.67
CA GLU A 82 -2.59 -17.05 -11.72
C GLU A 82 -4.02 -16.53 -11.90
N ASN A 83 -4.97 -17.44 -11.75
CA ASN A 83 -6.33 -17.05 -11.36
C ASN A 83 -6.25 -16.40 -9.97
N ASP A 84 -7.14 -15.44 -9.71
CA ASP A 84 -7.29 -14.76 -8.41
C ASP A 84 -6.03 -13.97 -8.01
N ALA A 85 -5.40 -13.35 -9.01
CA ALA A 85 -4.15 -12.61 -8.85
C ALA A 85 -4.30 -11.42 -7.89
N ASP A 86 -5.48 -10.78 -7.89
CA ASP A 86 -5.77 -9.63 -7.03
C ASP A 86 -5.84 -10.05 -5.56
N GLU A 87 -6.55 -11.14 -5.27
CA GLU A 87 -6.66 -11.70 -3.93
C GLU A 87 -5.28 -12.10 -3.39
N LYS A 88 -4.45 -12.75 -4.20
CA LYS A 88 -3.10 -13.12 -3.78
C LYS A 88 -2.19 -11.92 -3.60
N ALA A 89 -2.35 -10.88 -4.42
CA ALA A 89 -1.62 -9.62 -4.26
C ALA A 89 -2.02 -8.93 -2.95
N ILE A 90 -3.32 -8.91 -2.61
CA ILE A 90 -3.83 -8.39 -1.35
C ILE A 90 -3.27 -9.21 -0.18
N ALA A 91 -3.39 -10.55 -0.20
CA ALA A 91 -2.85 -11.42 0.84
C ALA A 91 -1.34 -11.19 1.08
N LEU A 92 -0.56 -11.08 -0.01
CA LEU A 92 0.86 -10.81 0.05
C LEU A 92 1.15 -9.48 0.76
N LEU A 93 0.47 -8.40 0.36
CA LEU A 93 0.69 -7.09 0.98
C LEU A 93 0.19 -7.03 2.42
N GLU A 94 -0.94 -7.67 2.75
CA GLU A 94 -1.45 -7.75 4.13
C GLU A 94 -0.50 -8.50 5.06
N ALA A 95 0.11 -9.58 4.57
CA ALA A 95 1.13 -10.32 5.32
C ALA A 95 2.38 -9.48 5.57
N ASP A 96 2.88 -8.77 4.55
CA ASP A 96 4.04 -7.89 4.72
C ASP A 96 3.73 -6.67 5.61
N LEU A 97 2.51 -6.14 5.54
CA LEU A 97 2.06 -4.99 6.33
C LEU A 97 2.20 -5.25 7.84
N GLN A 98 2.00 -6.48 8.31
CA GLN A 98 2.12 -6.84 9.74
C GLN A 98 3.50 -6.54 10.33
N THR A 99 4.54 -6.53 9.50
CA THR A 99 5.94 -6.34 9.93
C THR A 99 6.59 -5.11 9.29
N ALA A 100 5.89 -4.43 8.39
CA ALA A 100 6.41 -3.27 7.69
C ALA A 100 6.63 -2.10 8.66
N GLN A 101 7.70 -1.35 8.42
CA GLN A 101 8.04 -0.13 9.14
C GLN A 101 8.11 1.04 8.17
N PHE A 102 8.17 2.27 8.70
CA PHE A 102 8.37 3.46 7.88
C PHE A 102 9.71 3.40 7.11
N PRO A 103 9.76 3.80 5.82
CA PRO A 103 8.67 4.36 5.01
C PRO A 103 7.82 3.32 4.26
N ALA A 104 8.09 2.02 4.38
CA ALA A 104 7.37 0.98 3.64
C ALA A 104 5.90 0.88 4.06
N ARG A 105 5.61 0.86 5.38
CA ARG A 105 4.25 0.68 5.91
C ARG A 105 3.18 1.63 5.33
N PRO A 106 3.37 2.97 5.32
CA PRO A 106 2.38 3.87 4.72
C PRO A 106 2.22 3.66 3.20
N ILE A 107 3.30 3.27 2.51
CA ILE A 107 3.26 2.93 1.08
C ILE A 107 2.45 1.66 0.85
N LEU A 108 2.63 0.63 1.68
CA LEU A 108 1.86 -0.62 1.58
C LEU A 108 0.37 -0.38 1.82
N HIS A 109 -0.02 0.48 2.78
CA HIS A 109 -1.41 0.89 2.93
C HIS A 109 -1.97 1.53 1.64
N SER A 110 -1.22 2.43 0.99
CA SER A 110 -1.66 3.07 -0.26
C SER A 110 -1.74 2.10 -1.45
N LEU A 111 -0.90 1.07 -1.47
CA LEU A 111 -0.96 0.01 -2.48
C LEU A 111 -2.15 -0.92 -2.22
N LEU A 112 -2.37 -1.34 -0.97
CA LEU A 112 -3.53 -2.14 -0.57
C LEU A 112 -4.84 -1.45 -0.92
N ALA A 113 -4.98 -0.16 -0.63
CA ALA A 113 -6.17 0.60 -1.01
C ALA A 113 -6.44 0.57 -2.53
N GLY A 114 -5.38 0.62 -3.34
CA GLY A 114 -5.46 0.47 -4.79
C GLY A 114 -5.92 -0.93 -5.20
N LEU A 115 -5.28 -1.98 -4.68
CA LEU A 115 -5.63 -3.37 -5.00
C LEU A 115 -7.06 -3.71 -4.58
N TYR A 116 -7.49 -3.27 -3.39
CA TYR A 116 -8.88 -3.40 -2.95
C TYR A 116 -9.85 -2.67 -3.88
N GLY A 117 -9.47 -1.48 -4.37
CA GLY A 117 -10.25 -0.73 -5.35
C GLY A 117 -10.34 -1.42 -6.71
N ASP A 118 -9.23 -1.99 -7.19
CA ASP A 118 -9.19 -2.76 -8.43
C ASP A 118 -10.09 -4.00 -8.32
N TYR A 119 -10.00 -4.74 -7.22
CA TYR A 119 -10.88 -5.86 -6.90
C TYR A 119 -12.36 -5.44 -6.89
N TYR A 120 -12.70 -4.37 -6.15
CA TYR A 120 -14.06 -3.84 -6.09
C TYR A 120 -14.61 -3.52 -7.49
N ASN A 121 -13.81 -2.85 -8.33
CA ASN A 121 -14.22 -2.46 -9.67
C ASN A 121 -14.44 -3.67 -10.59
N GLN A 122 -13.58 -4.69 -10.50
CA GLN A 122 -13.71 -5.93 -11.27
C GLN A 122 -14.94 -6.75 -10.88
N HIS A 123 -15.32 -6.70 -9.59
CA HIS A 123 -16.45 -7.46 -9.05
C HIS A 123 -17.72 -6.62 -8.82
N ARG A 124 -17.77 -5.38 -9.31
CA ARG A 124 -18.84 -4.41 -8.99
C ARG A 124 -20.25 -4.94 -9.25
N TYR A 125 -20.44 -5.67 -10.34
CA TYR A 125 -21.77 -6.17 -10.72
C TYR A 125 -22.21 -7.29 -9.79
N GLN A 126 -21.32 -8.22 -9.45
CA GLN A 126 -21.59 -9.27 -8.46
C GLN A 126 -21.84 -8.65 -7.08
N LEU A 127 -21.12 -7.60 -6.72
CA LEU A 127 -21.28 -6.89 -5.45
C LEU A 127 -22.63 -6.18 -5.33
N TYR A 128 -23.21 -5.69 -6.43
CA TYR A 128 -24.56 -5.10 -6.44
C TYR A 128 -25.67 -6.14 -6.29
N GLU A 129 -25.43 -7.38 -6.71
CA GLU A 129 -26.39 -8.48 -6.53
C GLU A 129 -26.34 -9.06 -5.11
N ARG A 130 -25.25 -8.83 -4.35
CA ARG A 130 -25.13 -9.23 -2.95
C ARG A 130 -25.93 -8.28 -2.05
N THR A 131 -27.00 -8.78 -1.45
CA THR A 131 -27.74 -8.05 -0.41
C THR A 131 -26.89 -7.94 0.87
N GLN A 132 -26.90 -6.78 1.54
CA GLN A 132 -26.14 -6.59 2.79
C GLN A 132 -26.56 -7.65 3.83
N GLY A 133 -25.61 -8.46 4.27
CA GLY A 133 -25.85 -9.53 5.25
C GLY A 133 -26.54 -10.79 4.71
N ALA A 134 -26.73 -10.92 3.39
CA ALA A 134 -27.14 -12.21 2.84
C ALA A 134 -26.01 -13.22 2.98
N ALA A 135 -26.37 -14.42 3.45
CA ALA A 135 -25.45 -15.55 3.42
C ALA A 135 -24.96 -15.75 1.98
N PRO A 136 -23.66 -16.07 1.77
CA PRO A 136 -23.18 -16.37 0.43
C PRO A 136 -24.07 -17.47 -0.16
N THR A 137 -24.50 -17.34 -1.41
CA THR A 137 -25.22 -18.43 -2.08
C THR A 137 -24.32 -19.68 -2.09
N ALA A 138 -24.88 -20.89 -2.19
CA ALA A 138 -24.09 -22.12 -2.07
C ALA A 138 -22.87 -22.19 -3.03
N ASP A 139 -22.92 -21.48 -4.16
CA ASP A 139 -21.79 -21.30 -5.08
C ASP A 139 -20.71 -20.31 -4.58
N GLN A 140 -21.10 -19.31 -3.78
CA GLN A 140 -20.23 -18.28 -3.15
C GLN A 140 -19.77 -18.67 -1.74
N ALA A 141 -20.45 -19.65 -1.12
CA ALA A 141 -20.20 -20.11 0.25
C ALA A 141 -19.12 -21.19 0.32
N THR A 142 -18.56 -21.63 -0.80
CA THR A 142 -17.52 -22.65 -0.83
C THR A 142 -16.24 -22.08 -0.21
N PRO A 143 -15.82 -22.51 0.99
CA PRO A 143 -14.50 -22.18 1.50
C PRO A 143 -13.50 -22.88 0.57
N GLY A 144 -12.79 -22.11 -0.25
CA GLY A 144 -11.92 -22.64 -1.30
C GLY A 144 -12.40 -22.43 -2.74
N ALA A 145 -13.46 -21.63 -2.99
CA ALA A 145 -13.63 -20.97 -4.29
C ALA A 145 -12.53 -19.92 -4.46
N ALA A 146 -11.31 -20.39 -4.77
CA ALA A 146 -10.16 -19.64 -5.27
C ALA A 146 -10.07 -18.17 -4.77
N ASP A 147 -10.00 -17.94 -3.46
CA ASP A 147 -10.06 -16.58 -2.88
C ASP A 147 -8.69 -16.04 -2.47
N GLY A 148 -7.61 -16.62 -3.03
CA GLY A 148 -6.22 -16.24 -2.74
C GLY A 148 -5.83 -16.26 -1.25
N GLY A 149 -6.64 -16.85 -0.36
CA GLY A 149 -6.44 -16.83 1.10
C GLY A 149 -7.01 -15.61 1.84
N THR A 150 -7.85 -14.79 1.20
CA THR A 150 -8.30 -13.48 1.73
C THR A 150 -9.77 -13.43 2.15
N THR A 151 -10.59 -14.45 1.84
CA THR A 151 -12.06 -14.46 2.03
C THR A 151 -12.83 -13.36 1.29
N LEU A 152 -12.19 -12.62 0.37
CA LEU A 152 -12.81 -11.47 -0.32
C LEU A 152 -14.05 -11.85 -1.14
N ALA A 153 -14.11 -13.08 -1.64
CA ALA A 153 -15.28 -13.62 -2.31
C ALA A 153 -16.56 -13.56 -1.44
N THR A 154 -16.43 -13.51 -0.12
CA THR A 154 -17.55 -13.42 0.83
C THR A 154 -17.86 -12.00 1.31
N TRP A 155 -17.06 -11.01 0.93
CA TRP A 155 -17.26 -9.62 1.38
C TRP A 155 -18.36 -8.96 0.56
N ASP A 156 -19.16 -8.13 1.23
CA ASP A 156 -20.11 -7.25 0.57
C ASP A 156 -19.43 -5.93 0.12
N ALA A 157 -20.16 -5.16 -0.70
CA ALA A 157 -19.67 -3.88 -1.22
C ALA A 157 -19.27 -2.91 -0.10
N GLY A 158 -20.01 -2.90 1.01
CA GLY A 158 -19.77 -2.00 2.13
C GLY A 158 -18.45 -2.32 2.85
N ARG A 159 -18.18 -3.59 3.11
CA ARG A 159 -16.95 -4.05 3.76
C ARG A 159 -15.71 -3.80 2.89
N LEU A 160 -15.80 -4.04 1.58
CA LEU A 160 -14.73 -3.71 0.64
C LEU A 160 -14.50 -2.19 0.57
N GLY A 161 -15.56 -1.40 0.45
CA GLY A 161 -15.47 0.06 0.47
C GLY A 161 -14.80 0.58 1.74
N ALA A 162 -15.19 0.04 2.91
CA ALA A 162 -14.62 0.41 4.20
C ALA A 162 -13.13 0.08 4.28
N ALA A 163 -12.70 -1.07 3.75
CA ALA A 163 -11.29 -1.42 3.64
C ALA A 163 -10.51 -0.44 2.76
N ILE A 164 -11.05 -0.05 1.60
CA ILE A 164 -10.42 0.94 0.70
C ILE A 164 -10.22 2.26 1.44
N VAL A 165 -11.27 2.79 2.08
CA VAL A 165 -11.21 4.06 2.82
C VAL A 165 -10.19 3.97 3.95
N ARG A 166 -10.25 2.89 4.76
CA ARG A 166 -9.33 2.67 5.87
C ARG A 166 -7.88 2.62 5.43
N HIS A 167 -7.55 1.90 4.36
CA HIS A 167 -6.18 1.80 3.88
C HIS A 167 -5.69 3.14 3.30
N TYR A 168 -6.52 3.90 2.58
CA TYR A 168 -6.13 5.25 2.15
C TYR A 168 -5.91 6.18 3.34
N TYR A 169 -6.79 6.16 4.34
CA TYR A 169 -6.63 6.93 5.56
C TYR A 169 -5.31 6.57 6.29
N GLN A 170 -5.08 5.28 6.55
CA GLN A 170 -3.86 4.81 7.20
C GLN A 170 -2.59 5.14 6.42
N SER A 171 -2.65 5.16 5.08
CA SER A 171 -1.50 5.55 4.26
C SER A 171 -1.02 6.96 4.56
N VAL A 172 -1.92 7.89 4.91
CA VAL A 172 -1.58 9.28 5.20
C VAL A 172 -1.32 9.51 6.70
N GLU A 173 -2.04 8.81 7.57
CA GLU A 173 -1.95 9.02 9.03
C GLU A 173 -0.80 8.27 9.72
N ASP A 174 -0.13 7.38 9.01
CA ASP A 174 1.04 6.67 9.54
C ASP A 174 2.30 7.54 9.50
N GLU A 175 2.62 8.14 10.65
CA GLU A 175 3.76 9.05 10.85
C GLU A 175 3.75 10.29 9.90
N PRO A 176 2.67 11.08 9.80
CA PRO A 176 2.52 12.16 8.81
C PRO A 176 3.62 13.22 8.89
N ALA A 177 4.07 13.56 10.11
CA ALA A 177 5.18 14.50 10.30
C ALA A 177 6.51 13.97 9.74
N ARG A 178 6.72 12.65 9.74
CA ARG A 178 7.90 12.02 9.13
C ARG A 178 7.72 11.90 7.62
N GLN A 179 6.51 11.59 7.13
CA GLN A 179 6.19 11.61 5.70
C GLN A 179 6.46 12.99 5.06
N LEU A 180 6.13 14.08 5.77
CA LEU A 180 6.39 15.46 5.32
C LEU A 180 7.89 15.80 5.26
N LYS A 181 8.75 15.07 5.98
CA LYS A 181 10.21 15.25 5.98
C LYS A 181 10.92 14.33 4.98
N THR A 182 10.28 13.23 4.58
CA THR A 182 10.82 12.30 3.59
C THR A 182 10.56 12.86 2.19
N SER A 183 11.61 13.30 1.51
CA SER A 183 11.49 13.77 0.13
C SER A 183 11.27 12.60 -0.83
N LEU A 184 10.64 12.85 -1.97
CA LEU A 184 10.55 11.83 -3.03
C LEU A 184 11.93 11.42 -3.55
N ALA A 185 12.94 12.28 -3.44
CA ALA A 185 14.31 11.94 -3.78
C ALA A 185 14.89 10.87 -2.84
N ASP A 186 14.63 10.97 -1.53
CA ASP A 186 15.09 10.01 -0.52
C ASP A 186 14.47 8.61 -0.70
N LEU A 187 13.27 8.55 -1.28
CA LEU A 187 12.60 7.30 -1.65
C LEU A 187 13.25 6.59 -2.84
N GLY A 188 14.14 7.29 -3.57
CA GLY A 188 14.90 6.75 -4.69
C GLY A 188 14.00 6.06 -5.72
N ALA A 189 14.22 4.76 -5.91
CA ALA A 189 13.50 3.96 -6.90
C ALA A 189 12.00 3.74 -6.60
N LEU A 190 11.51 4.10 -5.41
CA LEU A 190 10.06 4.02 -5.11
C LEU A 190 9.27 5.21 -5.65
N ALA A 191 9.93 6.35 -5.88
CA ALA A 191 9.30 7.57 -6.39
C ALA A 191 9.94 7.98 -7.73
N THR A 192 9.93 7.04 -8.68
CA THR A 192 10.38 7.27 -10.06
C THR A 192 9.29 7.90 -10.92
N GLY A 193 9.68 8.66 -11.94
CA GLY A 193 8.75 9.40 -12.80
C GLY A 193 8.49 10.82 -12.30
N GLY A 194 7.49 11.50 -12.86
CA GLY A 194 7.20 12.92 -12.60
C GLY A 194 8.27 13.85 -13.19
N ASP A 195 7.84 14.89 -13.87
CA ASP A 195 8.73 15.96 -14.33
C ASP A 195 9.13 16.89 -13.16
N ALA A 196 9.98 17.87 -13.48
CA ALA A 196 10.46 18.83 -12.48
C ALA A 196 9.31 19.63 -11.84
N GLU A 197 8.28 19.95 -12.62
CA GLU A 197 7.11 20.71 -12.15
C GLU A 197 6.29 19.87 -11.17
N GLY A 198 5.88 18.66 -11.55
CA GLY A 198 5.12 17.76 -10.68
C GLY A 198 5.84 17.44 -9.37
N ARG A 199 7.17 17.26 -9.42
CA ARG A 199 8.01 17.05 -8.22
C ARG A 199 8.09 18.30 -7.33
N ALA A 200 8.07 19.50 -7.92
CA ALA A 200 8.05 20.76 -7.15
C ALA A 200 6.68 20.98 -6.47
N LEU A 201 5.59 20.52 -7.09
CA LEU A 201 4.24 20.58 -6.53
C LEU A 201 3.99 19.53 -5.45
N ARG A 202 4.67 18.38 -5.52
CA ARG A 202 4.47 17.23 -4.62
C ARG A 202 5.81 16.68 -4.10
N PRO A 203 6.55 17.45 -3.29
CA PRO A 203 7.94 17.13 -2.97
C PRO A 203 8.15 15.96 -1.98
N THR A 204 7.13 15.58 -1.21
CA THR A 204 7.28 14.67 -0.06
C THR A 204 6.48 13.38 -0.22
N LEU A 205 6.82 12.37 0.58
CA LEU A 205 6.01 11.15 0.70
C LEU A 205 4.56 11.48 1.08
N TYR A 206 4.37 12.46 1.97
CA TYR A 206 3.03 12.91 2.37
C TYR A 206 2.21 13.42 1.19
N ASP A 207 2.82 14.19 0.28
CA ASP A 207 2.13 14.67 -0.93
C ASP A 207 1.68 13.50 -1.81
N LEU A 208 2.58 12.55 -2.05
CA LEU A 208 2.31 11.40 -2.90
C LEU A 208 1.15 10.55 -2.36
N LEU A 209 1.19 10.22 -1.07
CA LEU A 209 0.18 9.38 -0.43
C LEU A 209 -1.16 10.12 -0.30
N THR A 210 -1.13 11.39 0.09
CA THR A 210 -2.33 12.23 0.19
C THR A 210 -3.02 12.37 -1.16
N GLN A 211 -2.27 12.61 -2.23
CA GLN A 211 -2.84 12.74 -3.58
C GLN A 211 -3.42 11.43 -4.10
N ARG A 212 -2.76 10.29 -3.82
CA ARG A 212 -3.32 8.96 -4.13
C ARG A 212 -4.62 8.71 -3.35
N ALA A 213 -4.64 9.06 -2.07
CA ALA A 213 -5.82 8.92 -1.23
C ALA A 213 -6.99 9.79 -1.70
N ILE A 214 -6.76 11.08 -2.01
CA ILE A 214 -7.79 11.97 -2.55
C ILE A 214 -8.39 11.38 -3.84
N ALA A 215 -7.54 10.94 -4.78
CA ALA A 215 -8.01 10.38 -6.04
C ALA A 215 -8.84 9.09 -5.84
N GLY A 216 -8.42 8.20 -4.95
CA GLY A 216 -9.15 6.95 -4.67
C GLY A 216 -10.46 7.17 -3.91
N LEU A 217 -10.49 8.12 -2.98
CA LEU A 217 -11.67 8.42 -2.16
C LEU A 217 -12.76 9.20 -2.91
N GLN A 218 -12.44 9.78 -4.07
CA GLN A 218 -13.42 10.43 -4.95
C GLN A 218 -14.31 9.45 -5.72
N ASN A 219 -14.01 8.15 -5.69
CA ASN A 219 -14.85 7.14 -6.36
C ASN A 219 -16.21 7.00 -5.67
N GLN A 220 -17.25 7.56 -6.29
CA GLN A 220 -18.61 7.57 -5.76
C GLN A 220 -19.24 6.18 -5.66
N GLU A 221 -18.76 5.20 -6.45
CA GLU A 221 -19.26 3.83 -6.45
C GLU A 221 -19.10 3.15 -5.08
N LEU A 222 -18.13 3.60 -4.28
CA LEU A 222 -17.89 3.10 -2.92
C LEU A 222 -19.02 3.46 -1.93
N TYR A 223 -19.84 4.46 -2.27
CA TYR A 223 -20.82 5.07 -1.35
C TYR A 223 -22.27 4.86 -1.80
N ILE A 224 -22.51 4.15 -2.90
CA ILE A 224 -23.87 3.90 -3.45
C ILE A 224 -24.74 3.14 -2.44
N THR A 225 -24.14 2.26 -1.64
CA THR A 225 -24.87 1.43 -0.67
C THR A 225 -25.17 2.14 0.66
N ARG A 226 -24.69 3.38 0.85
CA ARG A 226 -24.88 4.21 2.05
C ARG A 226 -25.15 5.68 1.69
N PRO A 227 -26.19 5.98 0.88
CA PRO A 227 -26.49 7.35 0.48
C PRO A 227 -26.79 8.27 1.68
N GLU A 228 -27.32 7.74 2.78
CA GLU A 228 -27.61 8.48 4.01
C GLU A 228 -26.35 9.01 4.72
N GLN A 229 -25.18 8.46 4.41
CA GLN A 229 -23.91 8.95 4.93
C GLN A 229 -23.32 10.06 4.05
N GLN A 230 -23.78 10.24 2.80
CA GLN A 230 -23.17 11.17 1.86
C GLN A 230 -23.19 12.62 2.37
N PHE A 231 -22.00 13.11 2.68
CA PHE A 231 -21.74 14.45 3.16
C PHE A 231 -22.18 15.53 2.16
N GLN A 232 -23.03 16.44 2.64
CA GLN A 232 -23.42 17.66 1.95
C GLN A 232 -22.96 18.86 2.78
N ASN A 233 -21.67 19.19 2.73
CA ASN A 233 -21.20 20.41 3.36
C ASN A 233 -21.31 21.58 2.39
N THR A 234 -22.22 22.49 2.72
CA THR A 234 -22.50 23.72 1.97
C THR A 234 -21.93 24.95 2.69
N ASP A 235 -21.08 24.76 3.71
CA ASP A 235 -20.44 25.85 4.44
C ASP A 235 -19.65 26.74 3.46
N PRO A 236 -20.04 28.02 3.29
CA PRO A 236 -19.33 28.94 2.40
C PRO A 236 -17.84 29.08 2.73
N GLN A 237 -17.42 28.78 3.97
CA GLN A 237 -16.02 28.81 4.38
C GLN A 237 -15.16 27.75 3.69
N LEU A 238 -15.77 26.72 3.08
CA LEU A 238 -15.05 25.78 2.21
C LEU A 238 -14.42 26.46 0.99
N PHE A 239 -15.00 27.58 0.54
CA PHE A 239 -14.54 28.38 -0.58
C PHE A 239 -13.78 29.64 -0.14
N GLY A 240 -13.47 29.75 1.16
CA GLY A 240 -12.65 30.84 1.69
C GLY A 240 -11.20 30.76 1.24
N SER A 241 -10.39 31.68 1.75
CA SER A 241 -8.93 31.64 1.57
C SER A 241 -8.33 30.33 2.06
N ALA A 242 -7.13 29.99 1.57
CA ALA A 242 -6.39 28.81 2.04
C ALA A 242 -6.25 28.77 3.58
N GLN A 243 -6.08 29.93 4.22
CA GLN A 243 -5.98 30.05 5.68
C GLN A 243 -7.32 29.76 6.38
N GLU A 244 -8.42 30.32 5.87
CA GLU A 244 -9.76 30.07 6.41
C GLU A 244 -10.14 28.59 6.25
N PHE A 245 -9.92 28.02 5.06
CA PHE A 245 -10.17 26.62 4.80
C PHE A 245 -9.32 25.70 5.70
N ALA A 246 -8.02 25.98 5.85
CA ALA A 246 -7.14 25.21 6.72
C ALA A 246 -7.56 25.26 8.21
N ALA A 247 -8.18 26.37 8.64
CA ALA A 247 -8.64 26.57 10.02
C ALA A 247 -10.07 26.09 10.28
N LEU A 248 -10.84 25.80 9.23
CA LEU A 248 -12.23 25.36 9.33
C LEU A 248 -12.35 24.06 10.15
N LYS A 249 -13.32 24.01 11.06
CA LYS A 249 -13.59 22.78 11.79
C LYS A 249 -14.49 21.88 10.96
N LEU A 250 -13.93 20.79 10.46
CA LEU A 250 -14.66 19.73 9.77
C LEU A 250 -14.79 18.52 10.70
N ASP A 251 -16.02 18.06 10.90
CA ASP A 251 -16.27 16.85 11.66
C ASP A 251 -15.58 15.65 10.98
N ALA A 252 -15.03 14.78 11.82
CA ALA A 252 -14.21 13.65 11.43
C ALA A 252 -15.04 12.36 11.51
N PRO A 253 -15.50 11.80 10.39
CA PRO A 253 -16.02 10.44 10.43
C PRO A 253 -14.91 9.44 10.79
N GLU A 254 -15.32 8.28 11.28
CA GLU A 254 -14.42 7.15 11.58
C GLU A 254 -13.60 6.75 10.34
N ALA A 255 -12.42 6.18 10.56
CA ALA A 255 -11.44 5.89 9.49
C ALA A 255 -11.94 4.91 8.42
N ASP A 256 -12.90 4.05 8.76
CA ASP A 256 -13.52 3.06 7.88
C ASP A 256 -14.97 3.44 7.50
N SER A 257 -15.40 4.65 7.86
CA SER A 257 -16.68 5.19 7.42
C SER A 257 -16.71 5.32 5.90
N LEU A 258 -17.84 4.98 5.28
CA LEU A 258 -18.08 5.18 3.84
C LEU A 258 -18.38 6.66 3.51
N ASN A 259 -17.54 7.55 4.04
CA ASN A 259 -17.58 9.00 3.94
C ASN A 259 -16.35 9.56 3.22
N GLY A 260 -15.90 8.89 2.16
CA GLY A 260 -14.65 9.25 1.51
C GLY A 260 -14.57 10.68 0.97
N PRO A 261 -15.65 11.35 0.51
CA PRO A 261 -15.60 12.78 0.19
C PRO A 261 -15.18 13.65 1.37
N VAL A 262 -15.62 13.34 2.59
CA VAL A 262 -15.19 14.04 3.82
C VAL A 262 -13.73 13.77 4.11
N HIS A 263 -13.31 12.51 4.00
CA HIS A 263 -11.91 12.15 4.19
C HIS A 263 -11.02 12.88 3.17
N ALA A 264 -11.39 12.90 1.90
CA ALA A 264 -10.67 13.63 0.85
C ALA A 264 -10.61 15.13 1.13
N LEU A 265 -11.72 15.74 1.58
CA LEU A 265 -11.76 17.15 1.95
C LEU A 265 -10.85 17.47 3.15
N ARG A 266 -10.83 16.60 4.17
CA ARG A 266 -9.92 16.76 5.32
C ARG A 266 -8.46 16.56 4.94
N LEU A 267 -8.19 15.64 4.01
CA LEU A 267 -6.86 15.45 3.44
C LEU A 267 -6.39 16.70 2.68
N LEU A 268 -7.26 17.29 1.86
CA LEU A 268 -7.02 18.59 1.22
C LEU A 268 -6.75 19.68 2.27
N GLN A 269 -7.56 19.78 3.31
CA GLN A 269 -7.39 20.75 4.39
C GLN A 269 -6.01 20.63 5.07
N ARG A 270 -5.62 19.41 5.44
CA ARG A 270 -4.32 19.14 6.08
C ARG A 270 -3.16 19.43 5.13
N LEU A 271 -3.32 19.09 3.85
CA LEU A 271 -2.31 19.38 2.84
C LEU A 271 -2.16 20.89 2.63
N THR A 272 -3.26 21.65 2.56
CA THR A 272 -3.25 23.12 2.51
C THR A 272 -2.52 23.71 3.72
N ALA A 273 -2.83 23.23 4.94
CA ALA A 273 -2.14 23.66 6.16
C ALA A 273 -0.63 23.38 6.12
N ALA A 274 -0.23 22.20 5.65
CA ALA A 274 1.18 21.83 5.51
C ALA A 274 1.91 22.71 4.47
N ARG A 275 1.24 23.07 3.37
CA ARG A 275 1.83 23.91 2.31
C ARG A 275 1.92 25.39 2.71
N LEU A 276 0.95 25.88 3.49
CA LEU A 276 1.03 27.19 4.14
C LEU A 276 2.25 27.27 5.07
N ALA A 277 2.48 26.24 5.89
CA ALA A 277 3.63 26.21 6.80
C ALA A 277 4.99 26.07 6.09
N ALA A 278 5.02 25.42 4.92
CA ALA A 278 6.23 25.15 4.16
C ALA A 278 6.69 26.31 3.25
N ASN A 279 5.93 27.41 3.16
CA ASN A 279 6.21 28.54 2.27
C ASN A 279 6.47 28.14 0.79
N ASN A 280 5.74 27.13 0.29
CA ASN A 280 5.79 26.72 -1.12
C ASN A 280 4.52 27.21 -1.83
N PRO A 281 4.51 28.42 -2.41
CA PRO A 281 3.31 29.02 -2.99
C PRO A 281 2.78 28.27 -4.21
N ALA A 282 3.66 27.65 -5.01
CA ALA A 282 3.25 26.87 -6.19
C ALA A 282 2.49 25.61 -5.77
N ALA A 283 3.03 24.86 -4.81
CA ALA A 283 2.36 23.68 -4.29
C ALA A 283 1.07 24.03 -3.53
N LEU A 284 1.06 25.15 -2.79
CA LEU A 284 -0.15 25.66 -2.16
C LEU A 284 -1.23 25.98 -3.21
N ALA A 285 -0.89 26.72 -4.27
CA ALA A 285 -1.83 27.07 -5.33
C ALA A 285 -2.40 25.83 -6.04
N ASN A 286 -1.60 24.79 -6.26
CA ASN A 286 -2.07 23.54 -6.86
C ASN A 286 -3.11 22.82 -5.98
N VAL A 287 -2.86 22.76 -4.67
CA VAL A 287 -3.80 22.12 -3.72
C VAL A 287 -5.06 22.96 -3.55
N ASP A 288 -4.92 24.29 -3.52
CA ASP A 288 -6.05 25.20 -3.41
C ASP A 288 -6.95 25.13 -4.65
N LEU A 289 -6.36 24.98 -5.84
CA LEU A 289 -7.10 24.75 -7.09
C LEU A 289 -7.80 23.39 -7.10
N GLN A 290 -7.19 22.35 -6.53
CA GLN A 290 -7.82 21.03 -6.43
C GLN A 290 -9.04 21.01 -5.49
N ARG A 291 -9.06 21.89 -4.48
CA ARG A 291 -10.18 22.05 -3.55
C ARG A 291 -11.40 22.68 -4.25
N LEU A 292 -11.18 23.70 -5.09
CA LEU A 292 -12.22 24.52 -5.73
C LEU A 292 -12.84 23.81 -6.95
#